data_AF-A0A7Y4S888-F1
#
_entry.id   AF-A0A7Y4S888-F1
#
_cell.length_a   1.000
_cell.length_b   1.000
_cell.length_c   1.000
_cell.angle_alpha   90.00
_cell.angle_beta   90.00
_cell.angle_gamma   90.00
#
_symmetry.space_group_name_H-M   'P 1'
#
loop_
_entity.id
_entity.type
_entity.pdbx_description
1 polymer ?
#
loop_
_entity_poly.entity_id
_entity_poly.type
_entity_poly.pdbx_seq_one_letter_code
_entity_poly.pdbx_strand_id
1 'polypeptide(L)'
;MDKSGEAYWKATLGLLTKILAVWFLVSFGAGILFVDLFNQIHLGGYPLGFWFAHQGSIYIFVALIFYYAKKMGEIDRKFDVHEE
;
A
#
# COMPACT_ATOMS: atom_id res chain seq x y z
N MET A 1 4.26 19.79 -23.58
CA MET A 1 4.37 18.57 -22.76
C MET A 1 3.30 17.63 -23.28
N ASP A 2 3.67 16.49 -23.85
CA ASP A 2 2.74 15.57 -24.52
C ASP A 2 1.60 15.15 -23.59
N LYS A 3 0.36 15.21 -24.09
CA LYS A 3 -0.85 14.85 -23.32
C LYS A 3 -0.80 13.41 -22.79
N SER A 4 -0.07 12.53 -23.47
CA SER A 4 0.15 11.14 -23.02
C SER A 4 1.05 11.07 -21.79
N GLY A 5 2.12 11.89 -21.73
CA GLY A 5 3.03 11.95 -20.58
C GLY A 5 2.38 12.53 -19.32
N GLU A 6 1.52 13.55 -19.46
CA GLU A 6 0.76 14.10 -18.34
C GLU A 6 -0.25 13.09 -17.75
N ALA A 7 -0.94 12.35 -18.60
CA ALA A 7 -1.92 11.34 -18.17
C ALA A 7 -1.25 10.15 -17.47
N TYR A 8 -0.11 9.69 -17.98
CA TYR A 8 0.73 8.68 -17.35
C TYR A 8 1.22 9.14 -15.97
N TRP A 9 1.79 10.34 -15.89
CA TRP A 9 2.27 10.93 -14.63
C TRP A 9 1.16 11.03 -13.58
N LYS A 10 -0.03 11.48 -13.98
CA LYS A 10 -1.20 11.57 -13.10
C LYS A 10 -1.65 10.18 -12.60
N ALA A 11 -1.60 9.16 -13.44
CA ALA A 11 -1.95 7.79 -13.07
C ALA A 11 -0.95 7.22 -12.03
N THR A 12 0.35 7.42 -12.25
CA THR A 12 1.41 7.00 -11.33
C THR A 12 1.33 7.73 -9.99
N LEU A 13 1.12 9.05 -10.00
CA LEU A 13 0.85 9.83 -8.78
C LEU A 13 -0.39 9.34 -8.03
N GLY A 14 -1.46 9.02 -8.75
CA GLY A 14 -2.68 8.44 -8.16
C GLY A 14 -2.43 7.07 -7.52
N LEU A 15 -1.57 6.24 -8.11
CA LEU A 15 -1.16 4.96 -7.53
C LEU A 15 -0.32 5.17 -6.26
N LEU A 16 0.67 6.05 -6.30
CA LEU A 16 1.53 6.37 -5.16
C LEU A 16 0.72 6.93 -3.99
N THR A 17 -0.20 7.86 -4.24
CA THR A 17 -1.07 8.42 -3.19
C THR A 17 -1.91 7.33 -2.51
N LYS A 18 -2.44 6.36 -3.26
CA LYS A 18 -3.17 5.22 -2.68
C LYS A 18 -2.28 4.35 -1.82
N ILE A 19 -1.06 4.06 -2.27
CA ILE A 19 -0.09 3.24 -1.52
C ILE A 19 0.29 3.94 -0.22
N LEU A 20 0.59 5.25 -0.28
CA LEU A 20 0.90 6.05 0.90
C LEU A 20 -0.28 6.13 1.88
N ALA A 21 -1.51 6.26 1.38
CA ALA A 21 -2.71 6.25 2.20
C ALA A 21 -2.89 4.91 2.92
N VAL A 22 -2.74 3.78 2.21
CA VAL A 22 -2.83 2.44 2.82
C VAL A 22 -1.69 2.23 3.81
N TRP A 23 -0.47 2.63 3.47
CA TRP A 23 0.68 2.55 4.35
C TRP A 23 0.47 3.36 5.64
N PHE A 24 -0.08 4.57 5.53
CA PHE A 24 -0.44 5.40 6.69
C PHE A 24 -1.54 4.75 7.52
N LEU A 25 -2.62 4.27 6.90
CA LEU A 25 -3.72 3.60 7.59
C LEU A 25 -3.28 2.32 8.30
N VAL A 26 -2.38 1.56 7.70
CA VAL A 26 -1.84 0.35 8.34
C VAL A 26 -0.94 0.74 9.51
N SER A 27 0.01 1.64 9.29
CA SER A 27 1.01 1.97 10.32
C SER A 27 0.38 2.69 11.51
N PHE A 28 -0.54 3.62 11.25
CA PHE A 28 -1.22 4.42 12.27
C PHE A 28 -2.51 3.74 12.76
N GLY A 29 -3.33 3.22 11.85
CA GLY A 29 -4.59 2.58 12.19
C GLY A 29 -4.42 1.25 12.92
N ALA A 30 -3.68 0.31 12.34
CA ALA A 30 -3.48 -1.00 12.98
C ALA A 30 -2.56 -0.92 14.21
N GLY A 31 -1.61 0.03 14.22
CA GLY A 31 -0.64 0.20 15.31
C GLY A 31 -1.16 0.98 16.53
N ILE A 32 -2.08 1.95 16.34
CA ILE A 32 -2.49 2.87 17.42
C ILE A 32 -4.00 2.85 17.65
N LEU A 33 -4.80 2.99 16.59
CA LEU A 33 -6.27 3.14 16.69
C LEU A 33 -7.00 1.82 16.98
N PHE A 34 -6.54 0.73 16.38
CA PHE A 34 -7.11 -0.61 16.57
C PHE A 34 -6.31 -1.46 17.56
N VAL A 35 -5.32 -0.86 18.25
CA VAL A 35 -4.45 -1.59 19.17
C VAL A 35 -5.26 -2.27 20.28
N ASP A 36 -6.29 -1.61 20.81
CA ASP A 36 -7.16 -2.15 21.87
C ASP A 36 -8.06 -3.29 21.38
N LEU A 37 -8.47 -3.26 20.10
CA LEU A 37 -9.26 -4.33 19.48
C LEU A 37 -8.38 -5.54 19.17
N PHE A 38 -7.17 -5.30 18.66
CA PHE A 38 -6.21 -6.34 18.33
C PHE A 38 -5.56 -6.94 19.57
N ASN A 39 -5.37 -6.19 20.65
CA ASN A 39 -4.81 -6.70 21.91
C ASN A 39 -5.74 -7.68 22.63
N GLN A 40 -7.02 -7.76 22.27
CA GLN A 40 -7.91 -8.83 22.75
C GLN A 40 -7.55 -10.18 22.13
N ILE A 41 -7.01 -10.16 20.91
CA ILE A 41 -6.54 -11.36 20.21
C ILE A 41 -5.07 -11.58 20.58
N HIS A 42 -4.79 -12.73 21.19
CA HIS A 42 -3.45 -13.09 21.60
C HIS A 42 -2.87 -14.09 20.60
N LEU A 43 -1.79 -13.71 19.93
CA LEU A 43 -1.06 -14.58 19.00
C LEU A 43 0.14 -15.18 19.75
N GLY A 44 0.05 -16.46 20.09
CA GLY A 44 1.15 -17.18 20.75
C GLY A 44 1.52 -16.65 22.14
N GLY A 45 0.59 -16.02 22.85
CA GLY A 45 0.80 -15.47 24.20
C GLY A 45 1.15 -13.97 24.25
N TYR A 46 1.30 -13.30 23.10
CA TYR A 46 1.52 -11.86 23.03
C TYR A 46 0.36 -11.14 22.34
N PRO A 47 0.05 -9.87 22.72
CA PRO A 47 -1.01 -9.10 22.09
C PRO A 47 -0.74 -8.89 20.60
N LEU A 48 -1.75 -9.07 19.75
CA LEU A 48 -1.58 -8.98 18.30
C LEU A 48 -1.15 -7.56 17.85
N GLY A 49 -1.55 -6.52 18.58
CA GLY A 49 -1.08 -5.15 18.35
C GLY A 49 0.44 -5.00 18.52
N PHE A 50 1.03 -5.69 19.50
CA PHE A 50 2.48 -5.70 19.71
C PHE A 50 3.22 -6.42 18.57
N TRP A 51 2.69 -7.55 18.11
CA TRP A 51 3.24 -8.25 16.94
C TRP A 51 3.17 -7.38 15.68
N PHE A 52 2.08 -6.63 15.50
CA PHE A 52 1.91 -5.74 14.35
C PHE A 52 2.91 -4.59 14.33
N ALA A 53 3.22 -4.02 15.51
CA ALA A 53 4.21 -2.95 15.66
C ALA A 53 5.64 -3.41 15.29
N HIS A 54 5.99 -4.67 15.54
CA HIS A 54 7.34 -5.20 15.30
C HIS A 54 7.53 -5.92 13.97
N GLN A 55 6.59 -6.78 13.57
CA GLN A 55 6.71 -7.65 12.39
C GLN A 55 5.55 -7.53 11.41
N GLY A 56 4.37 -7.05 11.83
CA GLY A 56 3.23 -6.91 10.92
C GLY A 56 3.45 -5.87 9.81
N SER A 57 4.12 -4.76 10.12
CA SER A 57 4.36 -3.66 9.17
C SER A 57 5.18 -4.09 7.94
N ILE A 58 6.18 -4.97 8.12
CA ILE A 58 7.03 -5.43 7.01
C ILE A 58 6.25 -6.33 6.03
N TYR A 59 5.35 -7.18 6.51
CA TYR A 59 4.52 -8.01 5.64
C TYR A 59 3.60 -7.16 4.75
N ILE A 60 3.04 -6.10 5.32
CA ILE A 60 2.18 -5.19 4.57
C ILE A 60 3.02 -4.38 3.59
N PHE A 61 4.21 -3.95 3.97
CA PHE A 61 5.13 -3.28 3.05
C PHE A 61 5.45 -4.15 1.83
N VAL A 62 5.77 -5.43 2.03
CA VAL A 62 5.99 -6.38 0.94
C VAL A 62 4.74 -6.56 0.07
N ALA A 63 3.56 -6.70 0.67
CA ALA A 63 2.30 -6.79 -0.07
C ALA A 63 2.02 -5.53 -0.92
N LEU A 64 2.32 -4.34 -0.39
CA LEU A 64 2.20 -3.07 -1.10
C LEU A 64 3.17 -2.97 -2.29
N ILE A 65 4.39 -3.50 -2.17
CA ILE A 65 5.35 -3.57 -3.28
C ILE A 65 4.79 -4.43 -4.43
N PHE A 66 4.29 -5.62 -4.13
CA PHE A 66 3.70 -6.48 -5.17
C PHE A 66 2.47 -5.83 -5.81
N TYR A 67 1.63 -5.18 -5.00
CA TYR A 67 0.48 -4.44 -5.50
C TYR A 67 0.89 -3.29 -6.42
N TYR A 68 1.90 -2.50 -6.03
CA TYR A 68 2.49 -1.46 -6.84
C TYR A 68 3.01 -2.01 -8.16
N ALA A 69 3.85 -3.05 -8.13
CA ALA A 69 4.44 -3.63 -9.34
C ALA A 69 3.37 -4.10 -10.33
N LYS A 70 2.32 -4.78 -9.83
CA LYS A 70 1.18 -5.20 -10.66
C LYS A 70 0.44 -4.00 -11.26
N LYS A 71 0.14 -2.98 -10.45
CA LYS A 71 -0.61 -1.80 -10.91
C LYS A 71 0.19 -0.90 -11.83
N MET A 72 1.51 -0.84 -11.64
CA MET A 72 2.38 -0.10 -12.51
C MET A 72 2.46 -0.77 -13.88
N GLY A 73 2.57 -2.11 -13.94
CA GLY A 73 2.44 -2.85 -15.20
C GLY A 73 1.08 -2.68 -15.90
N GLU A 74 -0.02 -2.54 -15.14
CA GLU A 74 -1.33 -2.20 -15.72
C GLU A 74 -1.38 -0.77 -16.30
N ILE A 75 -0.73 0.20 -15.63
CA ILE A 75 -0.61 1.57 -16.11
C ILE A 75 0.26 1.58 -17.37
N ASP A 76 1.44 0.97 -17.33
CA ASP A 76 2.34 0.86 -18.48
C ASP A 76 1.60 0.28 -19.68
N ARG A 77 0.94 -0.87 -19.54
CA ARG A 77 0.14 -1.48 -20.62
C ARG A 77 -1.01 -0.60 -21.12
N LYS A 78 -1.55 0.29 -20.28
CA LYS A 78 -2.64 1.20 -20.67
C LYS A 78 -2.13 2.38 -21.49
N PHE A 79 -0.89 2.79 -21.27
CA PHE A 79 -0.27 3.92 -21.96
C PHE A 79 0.65 3.48 -23.13
N ASP A 80 1.07 2.21 -23.17
CA ASP A 80 1.90 1.56 -24.21
C ASP A 80 1.09 1.07 -25.43
N VAL A 81 -0.24 1.29 -25.46
CA VAL A 81 -1.13 0.85 -26.57
C VAL A 81 -1.77 2.05 -27.31
N HIS A 82 -1.21 3.25 -27.13
CA HIS A 82 -1.70 4.47 -27.79
C HIS A 82 -0.65 5.18 -28.65
N GLU A 83 0.45 4.50 -29.00
CA GLU A 83 1.33 4.92 -30.10
C GLU A 83 0.92 4.24 -31.43
N GLU A 84 -0.30 4.51 -31.91
CA GLU A 84 -0.65 4.54 -33.35
C GLU A 84 -1.68 5.64 -33.62
#